data_AF-A1CV76-F1
#
_entry.id   AF-A1CV76-F1
#
_cell.length_a   1.000
_cell.length_b   1.000
_cell.length_c   1.000
_cell.angle_alpha   90.00
_cell.angle_beta   90.00
_cell.angle_gamma   90.00
#
_symmetry.space_group_name_H-M   'P 1'
#
loop_
_entity.id
_entity.type
_entity.pdbx_description
1 polymer ?
#
loop_
_entity_poly.entity_id
_entity_poly.type
_entity_poly.pdbx_seq_one_letter_code
_entity_poly.pdbx_strand_id
1 'polypeptide(L)'
;MLHTAGWFTLEPIDEDKVHGVKFGVRPQLPQDLCPKEYGVALHRIDNARPLVSGEEIKLETHNPQTHPLPDTRLLELQWMLNRVLALRGAAEPEDLEDESDVDSDEGLEYFARPVL
;
A
#
# COMPACT_ATOMS: atom_id res chain seq x y z
N MET A 1 28.10 7.13 35.59
CA MET A 1 28.49 7.01 34.17
C MET A 1 27.22 6.60 33.43
N LEU A 2 26.39 7.54 32.94
CA LEU A 2 26.47 8.21 31.62
C LEU A 2 26.51 7.14 30.51
N HIS A 3 25.47 6.94 29.70
CA HIS A 3 24.98 7.84 28.64
C HIS A 3 23.44 7.85 28.56
N THR A 4 22.75 8.96 28.82
CA THR A 4 22.40 10.11 27.94
C THR A 4 21.42 9.75 26.83
N ALA A 5 20.20 10.26 26.99
CA ALA A 5 19.11 10.24 26.03
C ALA A 5 19.58 10.61 24.62
N GLY A 6 19.17 9.81 23.63
CA GLY A 6 19.26 10.15 22.22
C GLY A 6 18.12 11.09 21.88
N TRP A 7 18.44 12.35 21.60
CA TRP A 7 17.51 13.31 21.04
C TRP A 7 17.55 13.15 19.52
N PHE A 8 16.43 12.74 18.92
CA PHE A 8 16.25 12.85 17.48
C PHE A 8 15.60 14.21 17.22
N THR A 9 16.41 15.27 17.15
CA THR A 9 15.98 16.52 16.52
C THR A 9 16.06 16.30 15.02
N LEU A 10 14.91 16.15 14.36
CA LEU A 10 14.82 16.42 12.93
C LEU A 10 15.08 17.92 12.80
N GLU A 11 16.29 18.30 12.41
CA GLU A 11 16.54 19.66 11.94
C GLU A 11 15.52 19.93 10.82
N PRO A 12 14.82 21.08 10.84
CA PRO A 12 13.92 21.43 9.76
C PRO A 12 14.76 21.46 8.48
N ILE A 13 14.41 20.59 7.53
CA ILE A 13 15.00 20.54 6.20
C ILE A 13 14.91 21.95 5.63
N ASP A 14 16.07 22.54 5.34
CA ASP A 14 16.20 23.83 4.69
C ASP A 14 15.26 23.83 3.47
N GLU A 15 14.40 24.83 3.35
CA GLU A 15 13.29 24.82 2.39
C GLU A 15 13.82 24.55 0.98
N ASP A 16 13.71 23.30 0.54
CA ASP A 16 14.01 22.91 -0.83
C ASP A 16 13.05 23.71 -1.72
N LYS A 17 13.58 24.76 -2.36
CA LYS A 17 12.93 25.48 -3.46
C LYS A 17 12.90 24.62 -4.73
N VAL A 18 12.60 23.34 -4.58
CA VAL A 18 12.40 22.39 -5.67
C VAL A 18 10.91 22.07 -5.68
N HIS A 19 10.20 22.82 -6.52
CA HIS A 19 8.78 22.65 -6.87
C HIS A 19 7.78 22.70 -5.71
N GLY A 20 7.49 23.91 -5.20
CA GLY A 20 6.14 24.40 -4.85
C GLY A 20 5.20 23.60 -3.93
N VAL A 21 5.60 22.45 -3.39
CA VAL A 21 4.76 21.58 -2.58
C VAL A 21 5.07 21.87 -1.11
N LYS A 22 4.11 22.50 -0.43
CA LYS A 22 4.18 22.72 1.02
C LYS A 22 3.98 21.38 1.73
N PHE A 23 5.06 20.78 2.20
CA PHE A 23 5.04 19.52 2.96
C PHE A 23 4.25 19.59 4.29
N GLY A 24 3.88 20.79 4.76
CA GLY A 24 3.02 20.98 5.93
C GLY A 24 1.51 20.89 5.66
N VAL A 25 1.08 20.79 4.40
CA VAL A 25 -0.33 20.67 4.04
C VAL A 25 -0.65 19.18 3.86
N ARG A 26 -1.62 18.66 4.63
CA ARG A 26 -2.09 17.28 4.46
C ARG A 26 -2.67 17.14 3.04
N PRO A 27 -2.11 16.26 2.18
CA PRO A 27 -2.67 16.06 0.86
C PRO A 27 -4.11 15.56 1.00
N GLN A 28 -5.03 16.22 0.30
CA GLN A 28 -6.43 15.82 0.21
C GLN A 28 -6.74 15.40 -1.21
N LEU A 29 -7.41 14.27 -1.35
CA LEU A 29 -7.97 13.84 -2.63
C LEU A 29 -9.27 14.61 -2.86
N PRO A 30 -9.57 15.04 -4.10
CA PRO A 30 -10.88 15.58 -4.45
C PRO A 30 -12.01 14.62 -4.05
N GLN A 31 -13.15 15.17 -3.65
CA GLN A 31 -14.32 14.39 -3.20
C GLN A 31 -15.01 13.62 -4.33
N ASP A 32 -14.64 13.85 -5.58
CA ASP A 32 -15.21 13.24 -6.77
C ASP A 32 -14.15 12.53 -7.62
N LEU A 33 -12.94 12.36 -7.08
CA LEU A 33 -11.86 11.68 -7.77
C LEU A 33 -12.27 10.24 -8.10
N CYS A 34 -12.39 9.96 -9.39
CA CYS A 34 -12.64 8.63 -9.92
C CYS A 34 -11.30 8.04 -10.39
N PRO A 35 -10.77 7.01 -9.70
CA PRO A 35 -9.47 6.44 -10.07
C PRO A 35 -9.42 5.87 -11.50
N LYS A 36 -10.60 5.63 -12.12
CA LYS A 36 -10.73 5.05 -13.47
C LYS A 36 -9.97 5.84 -14.53
N GLU A 37 -9.80 7.15 -14.35
CA GLU A 37 -8.99 8.01 -15.23
C GLU A 37 -7.52 7.57 -15.31
N TYR A 38 -7.03 6.89 -14.27
CA TYR A 38 -5.66 6.35 -14.17
C TYR A 38 -5.60 4.84 -14.48
N GLY A 39 -6.65 4.26 -15.08
CA GLY A 39 -6.69 2.83 -15.42
C GLY A 39 -6.91 1.88 -14.23
N VAL A 40 -7.14 2.42 -13.03
CA VAL A 40 -7.45 1.64 -11.82
C VAL A 40 -8.88 1.95 -11.40
N ALA A 41 -9.72 0.96 -11.12
CA ALA A 41 -11.06 1.23 -10.63
C ALA A 41 -11.47 0.19 -9.59
N LEU A 42 -12.02 0.67 -8.47
CA LEU A 42 -12.76 -0.16 -7.54
C LEU A 42 -14.24 -0.09 -7.92
N HIS A 43 -14.93 -1.21 -7.90
CA HIS A 43 -16.34 -1.29 -8.25
C HIS A 43 -17.12 -1.94 -7.11
N ARG A 44 -18.33 -1.46 -6.87
CA ARG A 44 -19.28 -2.18 -6.02
C ARG A 44 -19.72 -3.45 -6.74
N ILE A 45 -19.72 -4.56 -6.02
CA ILE A 45 -20.04 -5.88 -6.60
C ILE A 45 -21.54 -6.00 -6.94
N ASP A 46 -22.41 -5.33 -6.18
CA ASP A 46 -23.86 -5.45 -6.30
C ASP A 46 -24.42 -4.80 -7.58
N ASN A 47 -23.81 -3.72 -8.06
CA ASN A 47 -24.33 -2.93 -9.18
C ASN A 47 -23.25 -2.49 -10.19
N ALA A 48 -22.03 -2.98 -10.05
CA ALA A 48 -20.85 -2.66 -10.87
C ALA A 48 -20.51 -1.16 -10.96
N ARG A 49 -21.07 -0.31 -10.09
CA ARG A 49 -20.77 1.13 -10.10
C ARG A 49 -19.36 1.37 -9.57
N PRO A 50 -18.59 2.29 -10.19
CA PRO A 50 -17.28 2.65 -9.68
C PRO A 50 -17.42 3.29 -8.30
N LEU A 51 -16.53 2.93 -7.39
CA LEU A 51 -16.40 3.58 -6.09
C LEU A 51 -15.64 4.89 -6.29
N VAL A 52 -16.23 6.00 -5.85
CA VAL A 52 -15.63 7.34 -5.95
C VAL A 52 -15.17 7.78 -4.56
N SER A 53 -14.15 8.65 -4.53
CA SER A 53 -13.76 9.34 -3.29
C SER A 53 -14.99 9.96 -2.61
N GLY A 54 -15.00 10.09 -1.29
CA GLY A 54 -16.14 10.66 -0.54
C GLY A 54 -17.37 9.76 -0.37
N GLU A 55 -17.48 8.62 -1.06
CA GLU A 55 -18.56 7.66 -0.82
C GLU A 55 -18.42 6.94 0.53
N GLU A 56 -19.56 6.68 1.19
CA GLU A 56 -19.59 5.93 2.45
C GLU A 56 -19.57 4.41 2.22
N ILE A 57 -18.65 3.72 2.90
CA ILE A 57 -18.60 2.26 2.94
C ILE A 57 -19.29 1.78 4.21
N LYS A 58 -20.40 1.05 4.05
CA LYS A 58 -21.14 0.46 5.18
C LYS A 58 -20.70 -0.97 5.41
N LEU A 59 -20.28 -1.28 6.65
CA LEU A 59 -19.97 -2.63 7.10
C LEU A 59 -21.12 -3.15 7.96
N GLU A 60 -21.66 -4.31 7.61
CA GLU A 60 -22.78 -4.94 8.31
C GLU A 60 -22.40 -6.36 8.74
N THR A 61 -22.92 -6.79 9.89
CA THR A 61 -22.80 -8.17 10.36
C THR A 61 -24.19 -8.74 10.63
N HIS A 62 -24.39 -10.00 10.24
CA HIS A 62 -25.66 -10.71 10.46
C HIS A 62 -25.87 -11.06 11.93
N ASN A 63 -24.79 -11.31 12.70
CA ASN A 63 -24.88 -11.71 14.09
C ASN A 63 -23.74 -11.07 14.92
N PRO A 64 -24.04 -10.02 15.70
CA PRO A 64 -23.03 -9.32 16.51
C PRO A 64 -22.40 -10.16 17.62
N GLN A 65 -23.05 -11.23 18.08
CA GLN A 65 -22.52 -12.06 19.18
C GLN A 65 -21.50 -13.08 18.70
N THR A 66 -21.71 -13.65 17.52
CA THR A 66 -20.80 -14.66 16.94
C THR A 66 -19.81 -14.07 15.96
N HIS A 67 -20.17 -12.97 15.30
CA HIS A 67 -19.36 -12.28 14.29
C HIS A 67 -19.41 -10.77 14.52
N PRO A 68 -18.90 -10.27 15.66
CA PRO A 68 -18.81 -8.83 15.88
C PRO A 68 -17.97 -8.19 14.77
N LEU A 69 -18.36 -6.99 14.35
CA LEU A 69 -17.51 -6.19 13.48
C LEU A 69 -16.20 -5.87 14.21
N PRO A 70 -15.08 -5.75 13.47
CA PRO A 70 -13.81 -5.34 14.06
C PRO A 70 -13.93 -3.96 14.71
N ASP A 71 -13.23 -3.78 15.83
CA ASP A 71 -13.09 -2.49 16.50
C ASP A 71 -12.51 -1.44 15.53
N THR A 72 -13.05 -0.22 15.55
CA THR A 72 -12.60 0.87 14.67
C THR A 72 -11.11 1.19 14.85
N ARG A 73 -10.56 0.98 16.05
CA ARG A 73 -9.13 1.15 16.32
C ARG A 73 -8.26 0.15 15.55
N LEU A 74 -8.77 -1.07 15.33
CA LEU A 74 -8.07 -2.08 14.54
C LEU A 74 -8.10 -1.72 13.05
N LEU A 75 -9.24 -1.21 12.56
CA LEU A 75 -9.35 -0.72 11.19
C LEU A 75 -8.42 0.47 10.94
N GLU A 76 -8.30 1.39 11.89
CA GLU A 76 -7.38 2.53 11.81
C GLU A 76 -5.91 2.07 11.82
N LEU A 77 -5.55 1.13 12.70
CA LEU A 77 -4.21 0.54 12.72
C LEU A 77 -3.88 -0.13 11.37
N GLN A 78 -4.81 -0.93 10.85
CA GLN A 78 -4.64 -1.59 9.55
C GLN A 78 -4.48 -0.55 8.42
N TRP A 79 -5.27 0.52 8.43
CA TRP A 79 -5.14 1.61 7.47
C TRP A 79 -3.76 2.28 7.52
N MET A 80 -3.26 2.57 8.72
CA MET A 80 -1.92 3.16 8.90
C MET A 80 -0.82 2.22 8.38
N LEU A 81 -0.89 0.93 8.72
CA LEU A 81 0.08 -0.08 8.27
C LEU A 81 0.08 -0.23 6.74
N ASN A 82 -1.09 -0.29 6.12
CA ASN A 82 -1.22 -0.36 4.66
C ASN A 82 -0.64 0.89 3.98
N ARG A 83 -0.85 2.08 4.59
CA ARG A 83 -0.26 3.32 4.08
C ARG A 83 1.26 3.30 4.19
N VAL A 84 1.82 2.83 5.31
CA VAL A 84 3.27 2.65 5.46
C VAL A 84 3.82 1.67 4.42
N LEU A 85 3.13 0.56 4.19
CA LEU A 85 3.52 -0.43 3.17
C LEU A 85 3.49 0.15 1.76
N ALA A 86 2.43 0.88 1.39
CA ALA A 86 2.33 1.54 0.09
C ALA A 86 3.42 2.60 -0.11
N LEU A 87 3.79 3.33 0.95
CA LEU A 87 4.90 4.30 0.92
C LEU A 87 6.28 3.65 0.82
N ARG A 88 6.43 2.39 1.25
CA ARG A 88 7.65 1.63 0.96
C ARG A 88 7.85 1.35 -0.52
N GLY A 89 6.87 1.75 -1.36
CA GLY A 89 6.99 1.96 -2.80
C GLY A 89 7.64 0.78 -3.49
N ALA A 90 6.84 -0.23 -3.87
CA ALA A 90 7.19 -1.29 -4.82
C ALA A 90 8.71 -1.44 -5.06
N ALA A 91 9.45 -1.82 -4.01
CA ALA A 91 10.86 -2.12 -4.11
C ALA A 91 10.97 -3.45 -4.84
N GLU A 92 10.64 -3.45 -6.13
CA GLU A 92 11.15 -4.45 -7.04
C GLU A 92 12.68 -4.32 -6.96
N PRO A 93 13.42 -5.42 -6.70
CA PRO A 93 14.84 -5.38 -6.94
C PRO A 93 15.02 -4.94 -8.40
N GLU A 94 15.83 -3.92 -8.66
CA GLU A 94 16.33 -3.68 -10.01
C GLU A 94 16.91 -5.02 -10.47
N ASP A 95 16.31 -5.61 -11.50
CA ASP A 95 16.85 -6.80 -12.14
C ASP A 95 18.29 -6.45 -12.52
N LEU A 96 19.24 -6.96 -11.73
CA LEU A 96 20.66 -6.86 -12.03
C LEU A 96 20.82 -7.50 -13.40
N GLU A 97 21.25 -6.70 -14.38
CA GLU A 97 21.48 -7.12 -15.75
C GLU A 97 22.31 -8.42 -15.75
N ASP A 98 21.65 -9.56 -15.96
CA ASP A 98 22.34 -10.83 -16.14
C ASP A 98 22.80 -10.87 -17.60
N GLU A 99 23.88 -10.15 -17.87
CA GLU A 99 24.69 -10.37 -19.06
C GLU A 99 25.32 -11.76 -18.95
N SER A 100 24.58 -12.79 -19.36
CA SER A 100 25.21 -14.04 -19.81
C SER A 100 24.41 -14.66 -20.95
N ASP A 101 24.89 -14.30 -22.13
CA ASP A 101 24.89 -14.99 -23.41
C ASP A 101 24.71 -16.52 -23.36
N VAL A 102 24.10 -17.03 -24.44
CA VAL A 102 24.11 -18.39 -25.02
C VAL A 102 22.93 -19.36 -24.75
N ASP A 103 22.19 -19.56 -25.83
CA ASP A 103 21.28 -20.65 -26.17
C ASP A 103 21.96 -22.02 -26.10
N SER A 104 21.46 -22.94 -25.26
CA SER A 104 21.64 -24.38 -25.49
C SER A 104 20.59 -25.20 -24.70
N ASP A 105 19.68 -25.78 -25.47
CA ASP A 105 18.71 -26.83 -25.13
C ASP A 105 19.39 -28.06 -24.49
N GLU A 106 19.29 -28.24 -23.17
CA GLU A 106 19.42 -29.56 -22.51
C GLU A 106 18.44 -29.70 -21.34
N GLY A 107 17.50 -30.64 -21.50
CA GLY A 107 16.35 -30.85 -20.64
C GLY A 107 16.66 -31.31 -19.22
N LEU A 108 15.80 -30.89 -18.27
CA LEU A 108 15.77 -31.42 -16.92
C LEU A 108 14.35 -31.86 -16.53
N GLU A 109 14.31 -33.15 -16.21
CA GLU A 109 13.20 -34.01 -15.80
C GLU A 109 12.36 -33.41 -14.66
N TYR A 110 11.06 -33.23 -14.92
CA TYR A 110 10.08 -32.75 -13.94
C TYR A 110 9.81 -33.81 -12.87
N PHE A 111 10.59 -33.81 -11.79
CA PHE A 111 10.24 -34.57 -10.59
C PHE A 111 9.10 -33.86 -9.85
N ALA A 112 7.88 -34.35 -10.06
CA ALA A 112 6.72 -33.98 -9.27
C ALA A 112 6.98 -34.22 -7.76
N ARG A 113 6.74 -33.20 -6.94
CA ARG A 113 6.79 -33.32 -5.48
C ARG A 113 5.64 -34.21 -4.99
N PRO A 114 5.88 -35.16 -4.05
CA PRO A 114 4.81 -35.95 -3.49
C PRO A 114 3.94 -35.08 -2.58
N VAL A 115 2.62 -35.21 -2.74
CA VAL A 115 1.64 -34.69 -1.79
C VAL A 115 1.47 -35.76 -0.70
N LEU A 116 1.70 -35.37 0.56
CA LEU A 116 1.28 -36.16 1.72
C LEU A 116 -0.21 -35.98 1.95
#